data_AF-A0A8J7NFM9-F1
#
_entry.id   AF-A0A8J7NFM9-F1
#
_cell.length_a   1.000
_cell.length_b   1.000
_cell.length_c   1.000
_cell.angle_alpha   90.00
_cell.angle_beta   90.00
_cell.angle_gamma   90.00
#
_symmetry.space_group_name_H-M   'P 1'
#
loop_
_entity.id
_entity.type
_entity.pdbx_description
1 polymer ?
#
loop_
_entity_poly.entity_id
_entity_poly.type
_entity_poly.pdbx_seq_one_letter_code
_entity_poly.pdbx_strand_id
1 'polypeptide(L)'
;MGKDVLQRCRGCRLGDDGSVALFDHYGFNGKDFLSFEVDNMIWRASSLQAKDTQRDWNQNRVKNQYTRFFLEIDCMETLKRFLEFREIDKNHTVSPQVFVSSKRQGDTQNCSLSCLVTGFSPGVIEVSLSRAGETEGQDMWSSGLRPNGDATSVTLSAEEECGDQRE
;
A
#
# COMPACT_ATOMS: atom_id res chain seq x y z
N MET A 1 19.29 22.46 -16.40
CA MET A 1 17.94 22.04 -16.84
C MET A 1 17.48 20.94 -15.91
N GLY A 2 16.29 21.07 -15.32
CA GLY A 2 15.67 19.98 -14.55
C GLY A 2 15.28 18.82 -15.47
N LYS A 3 15.24 17.60 -14.95
CA LYS A 3 14.71 16.43 -15.67
C LYS A 3 13.24 16.27 -15.33
N ASP A 4 12.39 16.23 -16.34
CA ASP A 4 10.99 15.90 -16.17
C ASP A 4 10.79 14.38 -16.12
N VAL A 5 9.83 13.94 -15.32
CA VAL A 5 9.50 12.52 -15.10
C VAL A 5 8.04 12.29 -15.42
N LEU A 6 7.79 11.31 -16.30
CA LEU A 6 6.45 10.79 -16.57
C LEU A 6 6.32 9.40 -15.95
N GLN A 7 5.27 9.19 -15.19
CA GLN A 7 4.94 7.93 -14.52
C GLN A 7 3.62 7.41 -15.07
N ARG A 8 3.46 6.09 -15.16
CA ARG A 8 2.20 5.45 -15.56
C ARG A 8 1.84 4.34 -14.56
N CYS A 9 0.60 4.34 -14.11
CA CYS A 9 0.03 3.30 -13.27
C CYS A 9 -1.21 2.74 -13.98
N ARG A 10 -1.18 1.47 -14.38
CA ARG A 10 -2.30 0.81 -15.07
C ARG A 10 -2.53 -0.59 -14.52
N GLY A 11 -3.78 -1.02 -14.50
CA GLY A 11 -4.13 -2.36 -14.06
C GLY A 11 -5.60 -2.49 -13.68
N CYS A 12 -5.88 -3.58 -13.00
CA CYS A 12 -7.18 -3.98 -12.51
C CYS A 12 -7.02 -4.47 -11.07
N ARG A 13 -8.05 -4.27 -10.26
CA ARG A 13 -8.10 -4.73 -8.87
C ARG A 13 -9.41 -5.48 -8.68
N LEU A 14 -9.31 -6.67 -8.09
CA LEU A 14 -10.46 -7.42 -7.59
C LEU A 14 -10.60 -7.13 -6.09
N GLY A 15 -11.72 -6.56 -5.70
CA GLY A 15 -12.08 -6.35 -4.30
C GLY A 15 -12.58 -7.64 -3.64
N ASP A 16 -12.59 -7.67 -2.31
CA ASP A 16 -13.04 -8.83 -1.52
C ASP A 16 -14.54 -9.11 -1.71
N ASP A 17 -15.32 -8.07 -2.05
CA ASP A 17 -16.74 -8.15 -2.41
C ASP A 17 -16.98 -8.59 -3.87
N GLY A 18 -15.90 -8.90 -4.61
CA GLY A 18 -15.94 -9.25 -6.02
C GLY A 18 -16.05 -8.04 -6.96
N SER A 19 -16.05 -6.81 -6.44
CA SER A 19 -16.00 -5.61 -7.28
C SER A 19 -14.70 -5.55 -8.09
N VAL A 20 -14.79 -5.00 -9.31
CA VAL A 20 -13.63 -4.83 -10.18
C VAL A 20 -13.40 -3.35 -10.41
N ALA A 21 -12.19 -2.89 -10.10
CA ALA A 21 -11.74 -1.54 -10.42
C ALA A 21 -10.69 -1.60 -11.53
N LEU A 22 -10.90 -0.81 -12.59
CA LEU A 22 -9.99 -0.68 -13.73
C LEU A 22 -9.36 0.70 -13.72
N PHE A 23 -8.06 0.79 -14.00
CA PHE A 23 -7.35 2.07 -13.97
C PHE A 23 -6.19 2.14 -14.97
N ASP A 24 -5.99 3.31 -15.56
CA ASP A 24 -4.80 3.68 -16.34
C ASP A 24 -4.58 5.18 -16.21
N HIS A 25 -3.59 5.56 -15.41
CA HIS A 25 -3.32 6.95 -15.06
C HIS A 25 -1.87 7.30 -15.34
N TYR A 26 -1.64 8.55 -15.72
CA TYR A 26 -0.32 9.15 -15.87
C TYR A 26 -0.13 10.23 -14.83
N GLY A 27 1.07 10.26 -14.26
CA GLY A 27 1.57 11.34 -13.40
C GLY A 27 2.75 12.04 -14.05
N PHE A 28 2.84 13.36 -13.92
CA PHE A 28 3.93 14.19 -14.42
C PHE A 28 4.58 14.92 -13.24
N ASN A 29 5.87 14.70 -13.04
CA ASN A 29 6.64 15.22 -11.91
C ASN A 29 5.95 14.96 -10.54
N GLY A 30 5.43 13.73 -10.37
CA GLY A 30 4.75 13.29 -9.15
C GLY A 30 3.33 13.83 -8.95
N LYS A 31 2.75 14.54 -9.93
CA LYS A 31 1.38 15.08 -9.88
C LYS A 31 0.48 14.42 -10.93
N ASP A 32 -0.80 14.30 -10.62
CA ASP A 32 -1.78 13.74 -11.57
C ASP A 32 -1.80 14.51 -12.89
N PHE A 33 -1.80 13.77 -14.00
CA PHE A 33 -1.70 14.33 -15.34
C PHE A 33 -2.85 13.89 -16.23
N LEU A 34 -3.00 12.58 -16.48
CA LEU A 34 -4.10 12.02 -17.29
C LEU A 34 -4.70 10.79 -16.60
N SER A 35 -5.99 10.57 -16.79
CA SER A 35 -6.67 9.32 -16.38
C SER A 35 -7.55 8.79 -17.49
N PHE A 36 -7.54 7.48 -17.70
CA PHE A 36 -8.40 6.83 -18.69
C PHE A 36 -9.76 6.50 -18.08
N GLU A 37 -10.81 6.97 -18.74
CA GLU A 37 -12.19 6.60 -18.42
C GLU A 37 -12.61 5.47 -19.36
N VAL A 38 -12.74 4.28 -18.78
CA VAL A 38 -12.90 3.02 -19.52
C VAL A 38 -14.21 3.01 -20.32
N ASP A 39 -15.32 3.40 -19.70
CA ASP A 39 -16.66 3.31 -20.30
C ASP A 39 -16.77 4.11 -21.60
N ASN A 40 -16.23 5.32 -21.58
CA ASN A 40 -16.27 6.25 -22.71
C ASN A 40 -15.04 6.12 -23.62
N MET A 41 -14.03 5.33 -23.23
CA MET A 41 -12.76 5.16 -23.92
C MET A 41 -12.06 6.50 -24.21
N ILE A 42 -12.03 7.38 -23.22
CA ILE A 42 -11.42 8.70 -23.31
C ILE A 42 -10.43 8.95 -22.18
N TRP A 43 -9.43 9.77 -22.46
CA TRP A 43 -8.53 10.35 -21.48
C TRP A 43 -9.14 11.63 -20.91
N ARG A 44 -9.07 11.78 -19.59
CA ARG A 44 -9.39 13.00 -18.86
C ARG A 44 -8.11 13.68 -18.39
N ALA A 45 -8.05 14.98 -18.59
CA ALA A 45 -6.95 15.82 -18.13
C ALA A 45 -7.15 16.16 -16.65
N SER A 46 -6.14 15.90 -15.83
CA SER A 46 -6.12 16.26 -14.40
C SER A 46 -5.46 17.62 -14.15
N SER A 47 -4.84 18.21 -15.17
CA SER A 47 -4.24 19.55 -15.11
C SER A 47 -4.37 20.29 -16.45
N LEU A 48 -4.18 21.61 -16.42
CA LEU A 48 -4.16 22.42 -17.65
C LEU A 48 -3.07 21.98 -18.64
N GLN A 49 -1.91 21.58 -18.11
CA GLN A 49 -0.76 21.13 -18.90
C GLN A 49 -1.05 19.83 -19.67
N ALA A 50 -2.03 19.04 -19.21
CA ALA A 50 -2.41 17.77 -19.84
C ALA A 50 -3.43 17.92 -20.99
N LYS A 51 -4.05 19.10 -21.16
CA LYS A 51 -5.19 19.29 -22.08
C LYS A 51 -4.86 19.02 -23.55
N ASP A 52 -3.68 19.44 -23.99
CA ASP A 52 -3.29 19.24 -25.39
C ASP A 52 -3.01 17.76 -25.67
N THR A 53 -2.25 17.09 -24.79
CA THR A 53 -2.05 15.63 -24.88
C THR A 53 -3.37 14.85 -24.81
N GLN A 54 -4.29 15.25 -23.92
CA GLN A 54 -5.61 14.64 -23.80
C GLN A 54 -6.39 14.71 -25.12
N ARG A 55 -6.41 15.89 -25.76
CA ARG A 55 -7.08 16.11 -27.04
C ARG A 55 -6.49 15.22 -28.14
N ASP A 56 -5.17 15.20 -28.25
CA ASP A 56 -4.46 14.43 -29.26
C ASP A 56 -4.69 12.92 -29.08
N TRP A 57 -4.64 12.42 -27.85
CA TRP A 57 -4.84 11.00 -27.57
C TRP A 57 -6.29 10.56 -27.82
N ASN A 58 -7.26 11.42 -27.50
CA ASN A 58 -8.67 11.14 -27.74
C ASN A 58 -9.08 11.13 -29.22
N GLN A 59 -8.23 11.65 -30.12
CA GLN A 59 -8.43 11.46 -31.56
C GLN A 59 -8.07 10.04 -32.00
N ASN A 60 -7.24 9.31 -31.24
CA ASN A 60 -6.83 7.96 -31.59
C ASN A 60 -7.75 6.89 -30.94
N ARG A 61 -8.94 6.73 -31.52
CA ARG A 61 -9.94 5.76 -31.05
C ARG A 61 -9.42 4.32 -31.01
N VAL A 62 -8.58 3.93 -31.97
CA VAL A 62 -8.01 2.58 -32.04
C VAL A 62 -7.14 2.30 -30.82
N LYS A 63 -6.23 3.23 -30.46
CA LYS A 63 -5.43 3.09 -29.23
C LYS A 63 -6.28 3.03 -27.97
N ASN A 64 -7.34 3.83 -27.88
CA ASN A 64 -8.21 3.83 -26.71
C ASN A 64 -9.01 2.51 -26.59
N GLN A 65 -9.43 1.92 -27.71
CA GLN A 65 -10.03 0.58 -27.73
C GLN A 65 -9.06 -0.49 -27.24
N TYR A 66 -7.79 -0.44 -27.67
CA TYR A 66 -6.76 -1.35 -27.15
C TYR A 66 -6.51 -1.16 -25.66
N THR A 67 -6.49 0.08 -25.16
CA THR A 67 -6.37 0.36 -23.73
C THR A 67 -7.52 -0.27 -22.95
N ARG A 68 -8.76 -0.11 -23.42
CA ARG A 68 -9.93 -0.75 -22.82
C ARG A 68 -9.83 -2.26 -22.83
N PHE A 69 -9.51 -2.86 -23.98
CA PHE A 69 -9.37 -4.32 -24.13
C PHE A 69 -8.37 -4.88 -23.12
N PHE A 70 -7.20 -4.26 -22.99
CA PHE A 70 -6.22 -4.66 -22.00
C PHE A 70 -6.77 -4.60 -20.57
N LEU A 71 -7.50 -3.54 -20.21
CA LEU A 71 -8.00 -3.36 -18.85
C LEU A 71 -9.12 -4.35 -18.52
N GLU A 72 -10.09 -4.53 -19.42
CA GLU A 72 -11.26 -5.38 -19.19
C GLU A 72 -10.94 -6.87 -19.32
N ILE A 73 -10.05 -7.26 -20.25
CA ILE A 73 -9.79 -8.66 -20.59
C ILE A 73 -8.42 -9.09 -20.07
N ASP A 74 -7.34 -8.60 -20.70
CA ASP A 74 -5.98 -9.12 -20.45
C ASP A 74 -5.59 -9.01 -18.98
N CYS A 75 -5.93 -7.89 -18.34
CA CYS A 75 -5.57 -7.66 -16.95
C CYS A 75 -6.25 -8.67 -16.02
N MET A 76 -7.55 -8.88 -16.17
CA MET A 76 -8.31 -9.78 -15.31
C MET A 76 -7.93 -11.25 -15.53
N GLU A 77 -7.71 -11.66 -16.78
CA GLU A 77 -7.21 -13.00 -17.10
C GLU A 77 -5.82 -13.24 -16.49
N THR A 78 -4.93 -12.26 -16.64
CA THR A 78 -3.59 -12.31 -16.06
C THR A 78 -3.64 -12.36 -14.54
N LEU A 79 -4.49 -11.55 -13.90
CA LEU A 79 -4.67 -11.55 -12.44
C LEU A 79 -5.16 -12.91 -11.94
N LYS A 80 -6.19 -13.49 -12.58
CA LYS A 80 -6.70 -14.82 -12.21
C LYS A 80 -5.61 -15.89 -12.29
N ARG A 81 -4.82 -15.88 -13.37
CA ARG A 81 -3.70 -16.81 -13.54
C ARG A 81 -2.63 -16.66 -12.44
N PHE A 82 -2.30 -15.44 -12.05
CA PHE A 82 -1.36 -15.22 -10.94
C PHE A 82 -1.93 -15.64 -9.59
N LEU A 83 -3.24 -15.46 -9.37
CA LEU A 83 -3.90 -15.96 -8.17
C LEU A 83 -3.88 -17.49 -8.13
N GLU A 84 -4.13 -18.18 -9.24
CA GLU A 84 -4.00 -19.64 -9.33
C GLU A 84 -2.59 -20.12 -8.98
N PHE A 85 -1.54 -19.44 -9.47
CA PHE A 85 -0.16 -19.76 -9.08
C PHE A 85 0.11 -19.54 -7.59
N ARG A 86 -0.42 -18.46 -7.00
CA ARG A 86 -0.30 -18.20 -5.57
C ARG A 86 -0.98 -19.30 -4.72
N GLU A 87 -2.12 -19.80 -5.19
CA GLU A 87 -2.83 -20.90 -4.51
C GLU A 87 -2.01 -22.19 -4.49
N ILE A 88 -1.22 -22.43 -5.54
CA ILE A 88 -0.24 -23.54 -5.59
C ILE A 88 0.91 -23.29 -4.59
N ASP A 89 1.35 -22.04 -4.43
CA ASP A 89 2.44 -21.63 -3.54
C ASP A 89 2.01 -21.30 -2.09
N LYS A 90 0.82 -21.76 -1.65
CA LYS A 90 0.23 -21.50 -0.32
C LYS A 90 1.10 -21.87 0.90
N ASN A 91 2.17 -22.63 0.70
CA ASN A 91 3.06 -23.10 1.76
C ASN A 91 4.00 -22.02 2.35
N HIS A 92 3.98 -20.79 1.84
CA HIS A 92 4.86 -19.71 2.32
C HIS A 92 4.16 -18.74 3.29
N THR A 93 3.27 -19.26 4.16
CA THR A 93 2.78 -18.45 5.30
C THR A 93 3.79 -18.51 6.43
N VAL A 94 4.52 -17.42 6.62
CA VAL A 94 5.52 -17.31 7.70
C VAL A 94 4.88 -16.58 8.88
N SER A 95 4.90 -17.21 10.05
CA SER A 95 4.39 -16.61 11.29
C SER A 95 5.26 -15.43 11.72
N PRO A 96 4.67 -14.35 12.26
CA PRO A 96 5.44 -13.20 12.72
C PRO A 96 6.35 -13.54 13.89
N GLN A 97 7.51 -12.91 13.91
CA GLN A 97 8.39 -12.82 15.07
C GLN A 97 8.11 -11.50 15.78
N VAL A 98 7.96 -11.56 17.11
CA VAL A 98 7.61 -10.41 17.95
C VAL A 98 8.75 -10.12 18.92
N PHE A 99 9.18 -8.87 18.97
CA PHE A 99 10.24 -8.38 19.84
C PHE A 99 9.74 -7.17 20.61
N VAL A 100 9.75 -7.24 21.94
CA VAL A 100 9.38 -6.13 22.82
C VAL A 100 10.63 -5.59 23.49
N SER A 101 10.79 -4.27 23.47
CA SER A 101 11.88 -3.57 24.12
C SER A 101 11.37 -2.33 24.86
N SER A 102 12.04 -1.99 25.95
CA SER A 102 11.75 -0.80 26.75
C SER A 102 12.99 0.09 26.80
N LYS A 103 12.82 1.40 26.60
CA LYS A 103 13.91 2.37 26.69
C LYS A 103 13.52 3.52 27.62
N ARG A 104 14.29 3.76 28.67
CA ARG A 104 14.13 4.97 29.51
C ARG A 104 14.35 6.23 28.69
N GLN A 105 13.45 7.20 28.82
CA GLN A 105 13.53 8.48 28.15
C GLN A 105 14.28 9.48 29.04
N GLY A 106 15.59 9.65 28.82
CA GLY A 106 16.37 10.67 29.54
C GLY A 106 16.29 10.56 31.07
N ASP A 107 16.03 11.68 31.73
CA ASP A 107 15.99 11.86 33.20
C ASP A 107 14.56 11.82 33.78
N THR A 108 13.56 11.42 32.97
CA THR A 108 12.18 11.24 33.44
C THR A 108 11.96 9.81 33.95
N GLN A 109 10.90 9.62 34.75
CA GLN A 109 10.42 8.29 35.11
C GLN A 109 9.72 7.57 33.95
N ASN A 110 9.78 8.09 32.72
CA ASN A 110 9.07 7.54 31.57
C ASN A 110 9.95 6.57 30.77
N CYS A 111 9.38 5.44 30.42
CA CYS A 111 9.91 4.41 29.55
C CYS A 111 9.13 4.43 28.23
N SER A 112 9.82 4.44 27.10
CA SER A 112 9.20 4.10 25.82
C SER A 112 9.21 2.59 25.64
N LEU A 113 8.03 1.98 25.55
CA LEU A 113 7.87 0.61 25.08
C LEU A 113 7.82 0.59 23.56
N SER A 114 8.46 -0.40 22.95
CA SER A 114 8.44 -0.63 21.51
C SER A 114 8.27 -2.11 21.21
N CYS A 115 7.24 -2.44 20.43
CA CYS A 115 6.93 -3.76 19.91
C CYS A 115 7.24 -3.80 18.41
N LEU A 116 8.28 -4.54 18.02
CA LEU A 116 8.63 -4.82 16.64
C LEU A 116 8.04 -6.18 16.26
N VAL A 117 7.23 -6.19 15.21
CA VAL A 117 6.69 -7.40 14.59
C VAL A 117 7.27 -7.52 13.18
N THR A 118 7.93 -8.63 12.87
CA THR A 118 8.66 -8.81 11.60
C THR A 118 8.57 -10.26 11.12
N GLY A 119 9.05 -10.54 9.90
CA GLY A 119 9.18 -11.91 9.40
C GLY A 119 7.88 -12.55 8.91
N PHE A 120 6.77 -11.81 8.86
CA PHE A 120 5.50 -12.34 8.37
C PHE A 120 5.30 -12.07 6.88
N SER A 121 4.71 -13.05 6.20
CA SER A 121 4.32 -12.99 4.78
C SER A 121 3.40 -14.16 4.44
N PRO A 122 2.45 -14.03 3.50
CA PRO A 122 1.78 -12.79 3.13
C PRO A 122 0.72 -12.46 4.20
N GLY A 123 0.53 -11.20 4.55
CA GLY A 123 -0.53 -10.88 5.50
C GLY A 123 -0.65 -9.41 5.86
N VAL A 124 -1.89 -8.98 6.02
CA VAL A 124 -2.22 -7.85 6.87
C VAL A 124 -2.13 -8.36 8.30
N ILE A 125 -1.42 -7.64 9.16
CA ILE A 125 -1.30 -7.97 10.58
C ILE A 125 -1.93 -6.84 11.39
N GLU A 126 -2.70 -7.23 12.40
CA GLU A 126 -3.19 -6.30 13.42
C GLU A 126 -2.26 -6.42 14.63
N VAL A 127 -1.74 -5.29 15.07
CA VAL A 127 -0.88 -5.21 16.26
C VAL A 127 -1.52 -4.19 17.20
N SER A 128 -1.66 -4.56 18.46
CA SER A 128 -2.23 -3.71 19.52
C SER A 128 -1.41 -3.84 20.79
N LEU A 129 -1.19 -2.72 21.49
CA LEU A 129 -0.64 -2.71 22.84
C LEU A 129 -1.79 -2.64 23.85
N SER A 130 -1.73 -3.41 24.92
CA SER A 130 -2.75 -3.42 25.97
C SER A 130 -2.14 -3.41 27.36
N ARG A 131 -2.70 -2.61 28.26
CA ARG A 131 -2.35 -2.58 29.69
C ARG A 131 -3.48 -3.21 30.49
N ALA A 132 -3.17 -4.22 31.30
CA ALA A 132 -4.15 -4.92 32.14
C ALA A 132 -5.42 -5.43 31.41
N GLY A 133 -5.31 -5.71 30.10
CA GLY A 133 -6.42 -6.16 29.26
C GLY A 133 -7.20 -5.06 28.54
N GLU A 134 -6.87 -3.79 28.77
CA GLU A 134 -7.45 -2.64 28.06
C GLU A 134 -6.48 -2.16 26.96
N THR A 135 -6.96 -2.03 25.73
CA THR A 135 -6.16 -1.55 24.59
C THR A 135 -5.84 -0.07 24.77
N GLU A 136 -4.55 0.27 24.81
CA GLU A 136 -4.10 1.65 25.05
C GLU A 136 -4.07 2.41 23.71
N GLY A 137 -4.94 3.42 23.56
CA GLY A 137 -5.18 4.08 22.28
C GLY A 137 -4.65 5.51 22.17
N GLN A 138 -4.29 6.17 23.27
CA GLN A 138 -4.17 7.64 23.28
C GLN A 138 -2.75 8.16 23.00
N ASP A 139 -1.71 7.38 23.30
CA ASP A 139 -0.29 7.76 23.12
C ASP A 139 0.54 6.66 22.40
N MET A 140 -0.05 6.05 21.37
CA MET A 140 0.59 4.98 20.59
C MET A 140 0.96 5.44 19.17
N TRP A 141 2.22 5.27 18.80
CA TRP A 141 2.75 5.55 17.46
C TRP A 141 3.01 4.26 16.67
N SER A 142 2.66 4.24 15.38
CA SER A 142 2.94 3.13 14.47
C SER A 142 3.86 3.54 13.33
N SER A 143 4.82 2.68 12.99
CA SER A 143 5.69 2.86 11.83
C SER A 143 4.98 2.66 10.48
N GLY A 144 3.76 2.10 10.49
CA GLY A 144 3.13 1.46 9.33
C GLY A 144 3.85 0.18 8.88
N LEU A 145 3.26 -0.55 7.93
CA LEU A 145 3.89 -1.70 7.26
C LEU A 145 5.11 -1.24 6.47
N ARG A 146 6.26 -1.84 6.73
CA ARG A 146 7.54 -1.57 6.06
C ARG A 146 8.07 -2.82 5.37
N PRO A 147 8.55 -2.71 4.12
CA PRO A 147 9.25 -3.81 3.48
C PRO A 147 10.60 -4.03 4.19
N ASN A 148 10.90 -5.27 4.55
CA ASN A 148 12.13 -5.66 5.22
C ASN A 148 12.74 -6.88 4.50
N GLY A 149 13.51 -6.65 3.44
CA GLY A 149 14.32 -7.64 2.69
C GLY A 149 13.54 -8.86 2.20
N ASP A 150 13.25 -9.76 3.13
CA ASP A 150 12.66 -11.08 2.92
C ASP A 150 11.20 -11.17 3.45
N ALA A 151 10.70 -10.13 4.13
CA ALA A 151 9.38 -10.11 4.77
C ALA A 151 8.85 -8.69 5.03
N THR A 152 7.71 -8.60 5.73
CA THR A 152 7.13 -7.33 6.19
C THR A 152 7.48 -7.08 7.66
N SER A 153 7.59 -5.81 8.06
CA SER A 153 7.73 -5.41 9.47
C SER A 153 6.80 -4.25 9.85
N VAL A 154 6.41 -4.20 11.12
CA VAL A 154 5.65 -3.11 11.76
C VAL A 154 6.25 -2.88 13.15
N THR A 155 6.43 -1.63 13.53
CA THR A 155 6.78 -1.24 14.90
C THR A 155 5.67 -0.41 15.50
N LEU A 156 5.22 -0.78 16.70
CA LEU A 156 4.39 0.06 17.57
C LEU A 156 5.24 0.56 18.74
N SER A 157 5.07 1.81 19.11
CA SER A 157 5.71 2.40 20.28
C SER A 157 4.70 3.14 21.13
N ALA A 158 4.81 3.03 22.45
CA ALA A 158 4.01 3.79 23.42
C ALA A 158 4.92 4.33 24.52
N GLU A 159 4.51 5.40 25.18
CA GLU A 159 5.18 5.93 26.37
C GLU A 159 4.44 5.43 27.62
N GLU A 160 5.19 4.95 28.61
CA GLU A 160 4.66 4.51 29.90
C GLU A 160 5.52 5.08 31.04
N GLU A 161 4.97 5.20 32.25
CA GLU A 161 5.78 5.38 33.44
C GLU A 161 6.49 4.06 33.76
N CYS A 162 7.82 4.10 33.93
CA CYS A 162 8.59 2.93 34.32
C CYS A 162 8.13 2.46 35.72
N GLY A 163 7.56 1.26 35.82
CA GLY A 163 7.34 0.62 37.11
C GLY A 163 8.67 0.42 37.86
N ASP A 164 8.69 0.77 39.14
CA ASP A 164 9.82 0.48 40.05
C ASP A 164 9.96 -1.05 40.14
N GLN A 165 10.95 -1.62 39.45
CA GLN A 165 11.31 -3.02 39.68
C GLN A 165 12.01 -3.12 41.04
N ARG A 166 11.20 -3.24 42.09
CA ARG A 166 11.60 -3.90 43.33
C ARG A 166 10.84 -5.20 43.42
N GLU A 167 11.51 -6.28 43.06
CA GLU A 167 11.52 -7.56 43.78
C GLU A 167 12.76 -8.35 43.37
#